data_AF-A0A6P1CWW9-F1
#
_entry.id   AF-A0A6P1CWW9-F1
#
_cell.length_a   1.000
_cell.length_b   1.000
_cell.length_c   1.000
_cell.angle_alpha   90.00
_cell.angle_beta   90.00
_cell.angle_gamma   90.00
#
_symmetry.space_group_name_H-M   'P 1'
#
loop_
_entity.id
_entity.type
_entity.pdbx_description
1 polymer ?
#
loop_
_entity_poly.entity_id
_entity_poly.type
_entity_poly.pdbx_seq_one_letter_code
_entity_poly.pdbx_strand_id
1 'polypeptide(L)'
;MQPPEVVLDNSDAVYDYYRAHQQRRFQARAAYALLGRRFRPRISYATGARARITELVRSRKPLLIAINHLSQLDPYTVAAAAWRSELRPIIGKVRVLAKDELFLERDQRRKIDMMGGIPVFRGRDHG
;
A
#
# COMPACT_ATOMS: atom_id res chain seq x y z
N MET A 1 16.88 4.06 12.26
CA MET A 1 16.72 2.66 12.68
C MET A 1 16.97 1.78 11.46
N GLN A 2 17.81 0.75 11.58
CA GLN A 2 17.97 -0.22 10.50
C GLN A 2 16.70 -1.07 10.38
N PRO A 3 16.33 -1.55 9.18
CA PRO A 3 15.16 -2.42 9.03
C PRO A 3 15.43 -3.76 9.74
N PRO A 4 14.57 -4.21 10.68
CA PRO A 4 14.75 -5.50 11.36
C PRO A 4 14.52 -6.65 10.38
N GLU A 5 15.05 -7.82 10.72
CA GLU A 5 14.72 -9.06 10.02
C GLU A 5 13.22 -9.37 10.16
N VAL A 6 12.57 -9.73 9.05
CA VAL A 6 11.12 -9.96 8.99
C VAL A 6 10.87 -11.46 9.13
N VAL A 7 10.83 -11.91 10.38
CA VAL A 7 10.48 -13.28 10.79
C VAL A 7 9.53 -13.22 11.99
N LEU A 8 8.70 -14.26 12.16
CA LEU A 8 7.66 -14.27 13.19
C LEU A 8 8.23 -14.07 14.60
N ASP A 9 9.34 -14.75 14.93
CA ASP A 9 10.02 -14.66 16.22
C ASP A 9 10.51 -13.25 16.56
N ASN A 10 10.62 -12.38 15.55
CA ASN A 10 11.07 -10.99 15.67
C ASN A 10 9.93 -9.98 15.39
N SER A 11 8.67 -10.42 15.46
CA SER A 11 7.50 -9.63 15.06
C SER A 11 7.34 -8.32 15.84
N ASP A 12 7.69 -8.28 17.13
CA ASP A 12 7.64 -7.05 17.94
C ASP A 12 8.57 -5.96 17.38
N ALA A 13 9.83 -6.29 17.11
CA ALA A 13 10.79 -5.35 16.56
C ALA A 13 10.39 -4.89 15.15
N VAL A 14 9.80 -5.79 14.36
CA VAL A 14 9.24 -5.48 13.03
C VAL A 14 8.12 -4.46 13.16
N TYR A 15 7.15 -4.67 14.04
CA TYR A 15 6.03 -3.75 14.20
C TYR A 15 6.43 -2.41 14.83
N ASP A 16 7.40 -2.40 15.75
CA ASP A 16 7.99 -1.16 16.26
C ASP A 16 8.67 -0.34 15.16
N TYR A 17 9.41 -1.00 14.27
CA TYR A 17 10.00 -0.34 13.10
C TYR A 17 8.92 0.25 12.19
N TYR A 18 7.90 -0.53 11.82
CA TYR A 18 6.85 -0.10 10.88
C TYR A 18 5.86 0.92 11.47
N ARG A 19 5.76 1.00 12.80
CA ARG A 19 5.03 2.05 13.50
C ARG A 19 5.58 3.44 13.16
N ALA A 20 6.90 3.57 13.09
CA ALA A 20 7.59 4.84 12.78
C ALA A 20 7.95 5.00 11.29
N HIS A 21 8.08 3.91 10.53
CA HIS A 21 8.50 3.94 9.13
C HIS A 21 7.59 4.83 8.27
N GLN A 22 8.13 5.78 7.49
CA GLN A 22 7.31 6.61 6.59
C GLN A 22 7.74 6.44 5.14
N GLN A 23 6.76 6.35 4.24
CA GLN A 23 7.01 6.35 2.80
C GLN A 23 7.64 7.67 2.38
N ARG A 24 8.61 7.60 1.48
CA ARG A 24 9.11 8.79 0.77
C ARG A 24 8.05 9.25 -0.22
N ARG A 25 7.22 10.22 0.20
CA ARG A 25 6.03 10.69 -0.55
C ARG A 25 6.31 11.01 -2.02
N PHE A 26 7.44 11.67 -2.31
CA PHE A 26 7.81 12.00 -3.68
C PHE A 26 8.06 10.74 -4.53
N GLN A 27 8.82 9.78 -4.01
CA GLN A 27 9.09 8.52 -4.69
C GLN A 27 7.82 7.70 -4.88
N ALA A 28 6.97 7.62 -3.86
CA ALA A 28 5.67 6.96 -3.96
C ALA A 28 4.80 7.59 -5.06
N ARG A 29 4.69 8.93 -5.09
CA ARG A 29 3.93 9.62 -6.14
C ARG A 29 4.50 9.36 -7.53
N ALA A 30 5.82 9.37 -7.71
CA ALA A 30 6.45 9.08 -9.00
C ALA A 30 6.19 7.63 -9.46
N ALA A 31 6.31 6.66 -8.55
CA ALA A 31 6.01 5.26 -8.85
C ALA A 31 4.55 5.05 -9.24
N TYR A 32 3.61 5.63 -8.49
CA TYR A 32 2.18 5.55 -8.81
C TYR A 32 1.85 6.24 -10.15
N ALA A 33 2.53 7.34 -10.48
CA ALA A 33 2.38 8.01 -11.77
C ALA A 33 2.80 7.12 -12.94
N LEU A 34 3.96 6.46 -12.80
CA LEU A 34 4.47 5.51 -13.79
C LEU A 34 3.50 4.35 -13.99
N LEU A 35 2.99 3.76 -12.89
CA LEU A 35 2.00 2.69 -12.95
C LEU A 35 0.69 3.17 -13.61
N GLY A 36 0.20 4.36 -13.25
CA GLY A 36 -0.96 4.99 -13.88
C GLY A 36 -0.81 5.15 -15.39
N ARG A 37 0.39 5.51 -15.86
CA ARG A 37 0.73 5.63 -17.28
C ARG A 37 0.84 4.27 -18.00
N ARG A 38 1.39 3.26 -17.32
CA ARG A 38 1.66 1.92 -17.85
C ARG A 38 0.42 1.03 -17.94
N PHE A 39 -0.41 1.01 -16.91
CA PHE A 39 -1.60 0.15 -16.82
C PHE A 39 -2.87 0.83 -17.35
N ARG A 40 -2.94 2.17 -17.27
CA ARG A 40 -4.07 2.97 -17.77
C ARG A 40 -5.46 2.41 -17.39
N PRO A 41 -5.73 2.18 -16.09
CA PRO A 41 -6.99 1.57 -15.67
C PRO A 41 -8.19 2.44 -16.07
N ARG A 42 -9.30 1.77 -16.38
CA ARG A 42 -10.62 2.39 -16.55
C ARG A 42 -11.30 2.43 -15.18
N ILE A 43 -11.71 3.61 -14.75
CA ILE A 43 -12.32 3.81 -13.42
C ILE A 43 -13.75 4.28 -13.62
N SER A 44 -14.69 3.52 -13.09
CA SER A 44 -16.10 3.89 -12.98
C SER A 44 -16.52 3.91 -11.51
N TYR A 45 -17.61 4.61 -11.23
CA TYR A 45 -18.13 4.78 -9.88
C TYR A 45 -19.60 4.42 -9.87
N ALA A 46 -20.06 3.81 -8.79
CA ALA A 46 -21.48 3.79 -8.49
C ALA A 46 -21.99 5.23 -8.26
N THR A 47 -23.30 5.43 -8.44
CA THR A 47 -23.94 6.74 -8.26
C THR A 47 -23.58 7.34 -6.90
N GLY A 48 -23.06 8.58 -6.90
CA GLY A 48 -22.65 9.31 -5.69
C GLY A 48 -21.31 8.89 -5.05
N ALA A 49 -20.74 7.73 -5.41
CA ALA A 49 -19.54 7.21 -4.74
C ALA A 49 -18.33 8.15 -4.88
N ARG A 50 -18.13 8.76 -6.05
CA ARG A 50 -17.02 9.68 -6.32
C ARG A 50 -16.99 10.88 -5.36
N ALA A 51 -18.16 11.48 -5.12
CA ALA A 51 -18.30 12.62 -4.20
C ALA A 51 -18.03 12.19 -2.75
N ARG A 52 -18.57 11.04 -2.32
CA ARG A 52 -18.34 10.49 -0.98
C ARG A 52 -16.88 10.15 -0.72
N ILE A 53 -16.17 9.56 -1.69
CA ILE A 53 -14.72 9.29 -1.58
C ILE A 53 -13.94 10.61 -1.45
N THR A 54 -14.30 11.63 -2.24
CA THR A 54 -13.67 12.96 -2.15
C THR A 54 -13.86 13.57 -0.76
N GLU A 55 -15.07 13.49 -0.22
CA GLU A 55 -15.41 13.97 1.12
C GLU A 55 -14.61 13.22 2.20
N LEU A 56 -14.57 11.89 2.14
CA LEU A 56 -13.78 11.06 3.06
C LEU A 56 -12.30 11.42 3.04
N VAL A 57 -11.70 11.54 1.86
CA VAL A 57 -10.28 11.92 1.70
C VAL A 57 -10.02 13.32 2.27
N ARG A 58 -10.95 14.28 2.07
CA ARG A 58 -10.84 15.64 2.61
C ARG A 58 -11.01 15.70 4.12
N SER A 59 -11.81 14.82 4.71
CA SER A 59 -12.06 14.77 6.15
C SER A 59 -10.82 14.39 6.97
N ARG A 60 -9.81 13.78 6.33
CA ARG A 60 -8.57 13.28 6.97
C ARG A 60 -8.81 12.29 8.12
N LYS A 61 -9.99 11.69 8.19
CA LYS A 61 -10.28 10.57 9.10
C LYS A 61 -9.53 9.32 8.65
N PRO A 62 -9.20 8.39 9.57
CA PRO A 62 -8.68 7.08 9.20
C PRO A 62 -9.60 6.39 8.18
N LEU A 63 -9.00 5.89 7.09
CA LEU A 63 -9.72 5.24 5.99
C LEU A 63 -9.19 3.82 5.83
N LEU A 64 -10.09 2.84 5.91
CA LEU A 64 -9.82 1.47 5.52
C LEU A 64 -10.29 1.27 4.08
N ILE A 65 -9.40 0.79 3.21
CA ILE A 65 -9.71 0.47 1.82
C ILE A 65 -9.63 -1.05 1.68
N ALA A 66 -10.78 -1.68 1.46
CA ALA A 66 -10.88 -3.10 1.15
C ALA A 66 -11.11 -3.28 -0.36
N ILE A 67 -10.34 -4.17 -0.98
CA ILE A 67 -10.37 -4.39 -2.42
C ILE A 67 -10.42 -5.90 -2.65
N ASN A 68 -11.26 -6.32 -3.59
CA ASN A 68 -11.28 -7.70 -4.06
C ASN A 68 -9.96 -8.04 -4.79
N HIS A 69 -9.42 -9.23 -4.54
CA HIS A 69 -8.21 -9.71 -5.18
C HIS A 69 -8.59 -10.78 -6.22
N LEU A 70 -8.43 -10.46 -7.50
CA LEU A 70 -8.76 -11.28 -8.67
C LEU A 70 -7.51 -11.76 -9.43
N SER A 71 -6.36 -11.09 -9.30
CA SER A 71 -5.14 -11.40 -10.04
C SER A 71 -3.86 -11.03 -9.28
N GLN A 72 -2.73 -11.63 -9.64
CA GLN A 72 -1.41 -11.27 -9.07
C GLN A 72 -0.97 -9.83 -9.40
N LEU A 73 -1.61 -9.18 -10.38
CA LEU A 73 -1.29 -7.81 -10.79
C LEU A 73 -2.09 -6.75 -10.03
N ASP A 74 -3.02 -7.17 -9.16
CA ASP A 74 -3.92 -6.25 -8.46
C ASP A 74 -3.20 -5.16 -7.68
N PRO A 75 -2.08 -5.40 -6.95
CA PRO A 75 -1.37 -4.33 -6.28
C PRO A 75 -0.93 -3.20 -7.23
N TYR A 76 -0.50 -3.55 -8.45
CA TYR A 76 -0.11 -2.57 -9.46
C TYR A 76 -1.30 -1.86 -10.08
N THR A 77 -2.38 -2.59 -10.37
CA THR A 77 -3.62 -2.04 -10.93
C THR A 77 -4.28 -1.08 -9.94
N VAL A 78 -4.32 -1.43 -8.65
CA VAL A 78 -4.83 -0.59 -7.56
C VAL A 78 -3.99 0.67 -7.42
N ALA A 79 -2.66 0.56 -7.41
CA ALA A 79 -1.79 1.74 -7.36
C ALA A 79 -2.00 2.67 -8.58
N ALA A 80 -2.13 2.10 -9.77
CA ALA A 80 -2.44 2.84 -10.99
C ALA A 80 -3.81 3.52 -10.92
N ALA A 81 -4.82 2.86 -10.32
CA ALA A 81 -6.16 3.41 -10.15
C ALA A 81 -6.17 4.54 -9.10
N ALA A 82 -5.42 4.40 -8.01
CA ALA A 82 -5.26 5.44 -7.00
C ALA A 82 -4.65 6.72 -7.60
N TRP A 83 -3.67 6.60 -8.51
CA TRP A 83 -3.09 7.75 -9.21
C TRP A 83 -4.12 8.53 -10.04
N ARG A 84 -5.10 7.83 -10.62
CA ARG A 84 -6.09 8.40 -11.55
C ARG A 84 -7.43 8.73 -10.90
N SER A 85 -7.53 8.68 -9.57
CA SER A 85 -8.78 8.89 -8.81
C SER A 85 -8.61 9.89 -7.67
N GLU A 86 -9.67 10.05 -6.88
CA GLU A 86 -9.79 10.89 -5.70
C GLU A 86 -8.87 10.44 -4.56
N LEU A 87 -8.29 9.23 -4.66
CA LEU A 87 -7.30 8.69 -3.72
C LEU A 87 -5.88 9.25 -3.97
N ARG A 88 -5.63 9.94 -5.08
CA ARG A 88 -4.30 10.50 -5.39
C ARG A 88 -3.69 11.36 -4.27
N PRO A 89 -4.44 12.15 -3.48
CA PRO A 89 -3.89 12.96 -2.37
C PRO A 89 -3.32 12.14 -1.19
N ILE A 90 -3.74 10.89 -1.02
CA ILE A 90 -3.28 10.03 0.09
C ILE A 90 -2.09 9.14 -0.29
N ILE A 91 -1.64 9.16 -1.55
CA ILE A 91 -0.43 8.43 -1.98
C ILE A 91 0.79 8.85 -1.16
N GLY A 92 1.53 7.87 -0.63
CA GLY A 92 2.65 8.09 0.27
C GLY A 92 2.25 8.28 1.74
N LYS A 93 0.98 8.02 2.08
CA LYS A 93 0.44 8.04 3.46
C LYS A 93 -0.40 6.80 3.76
N VAL A 94 -0.29 5.76 2.94
CA VAL A 94 -1.12 4.55 3.03
C VAL A 94 -0.28 3.41 3.57
N ARG A 95 -0.91 2.53 4.34
CA ARG A 95 -0.32 1.23 4.73
C ARG A 95 -1.03 0.13 3.99
N VAL A 96 -0.26 -0.83 3.48
CA VAL A 96 -0.76 -1.99 2.76
C VAL A 96 -0.25 -3.24 3.45
N LEU A 97 -1.14 -4.14 3.81
CA LEU A 97 -0.74 -5.43 4.38
C LEU A 97 -0.11 -6.29 3.28
N ALA A 98 1.08 -6.81 3.53
CA ALA A 98 1.83 -7.63 2.58
C ALA A 98 2.38 -8.87 3.30
N LYS A 99 2.47 -10.00 2.60
CA LYS A 99 3.09 -11.21 3.14
C LYS A 99 4.53 -10.91 3.56
N ASP A 100 4.93 -11.43 4.71
CA ASP A 100 6.26 -11.32 5.28
C ASP A 100 7.36 -11.87 4.37
N GLU A 101 7.11 -12.96 3.64
CA GLU A 101 8.03 -13.54 2.65
C GLU A 101 8.51 -12.52 1.59
N LEU A 102 7.68 -11.52 1.26
CA LEU A 102 8.03 -10.50 0.27
C LEU A 102 9.11 -9.53 0.76
N PHE A 103 9.45 -9.57 2.06
CA PHE A 103 10.43 -8.69 2.69
C PHE A 103 11.82 -9.33 2.85
N LEU A 104 11.97 -10.60 2.48
CA LEU A 104 13.24 -11.33 2.59
C LEU A 104 14.30 -10.75 1.65
N GLU A 105 13.93 -10.52 0.39
CA GLU A 105 14.83 -9.95 -0.61
C GLU A 105 14.95 -8.42 -0.45
N ARG A 106 16.18 -7.92 -0.33
CA ARG A 106 16.46 -6.52 0.06
C ARG A 106 15.87 -5.51 -0.92
N ASP A 107 16.01 -5.76 -2.22
CA ASP A 107 15.52 -4.85 -3.25
C ASP A 107 14.01 -4.94 -3.42
N GLN A 108 13.43 -6.11 -3.16
CA GLN A 108 11.98 -6.29 -3.12
C GLN A 108 11.38 -5.54 -1.93
N ARG A 109 11.96 -5.71 -0.73
CA ARG A 109 11.59 -4.99 0.49
C ARG A 109 11.61 -3.48 0.28
N ARG A 110 12.68 -2.94 -0.31
CA ARG A 110 12.79 -1.50 -0.61
C ARG A 110 11.62 -0.98 -1.47
N LYS A 111 11.20 -1.76 -2.47
CA LYS A 111 10.06 -1.42 -3.33
C LYS A 111 8.74 -1.48 -2.53
N ILE A 112 8.58 -2.49 -1.70
CA ILE A 112 7.38 -2.68 -0.87
C ILE A 112 7.27 -1.56 0.18
N ASP A 113 8.35 -1.27 0.90
CA ASP A 113 8.44 -0.16 1.86
C ASP A 113 8.07 1.18 1.19
N MET A 114 8.60 1.43 -0.01
CA MET A 114 8.28 2.63 -0.80
C MET A 114 6.78 2.71 -1.13
N MET A 115 6.15 1.58 -1.44
CA MET A 115 4.70 1.49 -1.71
C MET A 115 3.83 1.51 -0.44
N GLY A 116 4.44 1.45 0.74
CA GLY A 116 3.75 1.50 2.04
C GLY A 116 3.37 0.14 2.59
N GLY A 117 3.97 -0.92 2.06
CA GLY A 117 3.78 -2.27 2.55
C GLY A 117 4.26 -2.42 4.00
N ILE A 118 3.50 -3.19 4.78
CA ILE A 118 3.87 -3.64 6.13
C ILE A 118 3.68 -5.17 6.18
N PRO A 119 4.62 -5.90 6.78
CA PRO A 119 4.54 -7.36 6.85
C PRO A 119 3.42 -7.81 7.77
N VAL A 120 2.72 -8.87 7.38
CA VAL A 120 1.75 -9.56 8.22
C VAL A 120 2.15 -11.01 8.40
N PHE A 121 2.22 -11.45 9.66
CA PHE A 121 2.42 -12.85 10.01
C PHE A 121 1.05 -13.50 10.19
N ARG A 122 0.61 -14.28 9.20
CA ARG A 122 -0.72 -14.91 9.23
C ARG A 122 -0.59 -16.29 9.85
N GLY A 123 -1.53 -16.65 10.75
CA GLY A 123 -1.51 -17.95 11.41
C GLY A 123 -1.50 -19.15 10.46
N ARG A 124 -2.08 -19.03 9.24
CA ARG A 124 -2.03 -20.08 8.21
C ARG A 124 -0.62 -20.32 7.65
N ASP A 125 0.24 -19.31 7.64
CA ASP A 125 1.57 -19.41 7.04
C ASP A 125 2.63 -19.84 8.08
N HIS A 126 2.31 -19.77 9.38
CA HIS A 126 3.23 -19.98 10.50
C HIS A 126 2.67 -20.92 11.59
N GLY A 127 1.68 -21.75 11.25
CA GLY A 127 0.99 -22.65 12.18
C GLY A 127 0.44 -23.89 11.49
#